data_AF-Q3SNS7-F1
#
_entry.id   AF-Q3SNS7-F1
#
_cell.length_a   1.000
_cell.length_b   1.000
_cell.length_c   1.000
_cell.angle_alpha   90.00
_cell.angle_beta   90.00
_cell.angle_gamma   90.00
#
_symmetry.space_group_name_H-M   'P 1'
#
loop_
_entity.id
_entity.type
_entity.pdbx_description
1 polymer ?
#
loop_
_entity_poly.entity_id
_entity_poly.type
_entity_poly.pdbx_seq_one_letter_code
_entity_poly.pdbx_strand_id
1 'polypeptide(L)'
;MAFSSAACPQARGYRFASRKHVRSESGDRAFDPIKAAENLVTRLAARNISVKRAYEAPAADDGSRILVDRLWPRGLPKTEAAIDLWLKDIAPSTGLRKWFGHDPARWQEFRQRYVEEIHQHPEELDELRTRAKAGRVTLVFAAHDEAHNNAVVLRDVLLGRVS
;
A
#
# COMPACT_ATOMS: atom_id res chain seq x y z
N MET A 1 7.44 -40.05 -84.76
CA MET A 1 6.67 -41.22 -84.26
C MET A 1 7.36 -41.73 -82.99
N ALA A 2 6.57 -42.03 -81.94
CA ALA A 2 6.89 -42.59 -80.61
C ALA A 2 7.73 -41.68 -79.66
N PHE A 3 7.21 -41.07 -78.57
CA PHE A 3 6.72 -41.63 -77.26
C PHE A 3 7.74 -42.59 -76.62
N SER A 4 8.06 -42.61 -75.32
CA SER A 4 7.69 -41.88 -74.10
C SER A 4 8.52 -42.50 -72.94
N SER A 5 8.58 -41.79 -71.80
CA SER A 5 8.59 -42.36 -70.43
C SER A 5 9.92 -42.61 -69.69
N ALA A 6 10.26 -41.61 -68.87
CA ALA A 6 10.42 -41.64 -67.40
C ALA A 6 11.31 -42.69 -66.69
N ALA A 7 12.26 -42.18 -65.87
CA ALA A 7 12.53 -42.67 -64.51
C ALA A 7 13.36 -41.64 -63.67
N CYS A 8 12.79 -41.21 -62.55
CA CYS A 8 13.47 -40.74 -61.32
C CYS A 8 13.65 -42.00 -60.42
N PRO A 9 14.56 -42.14 -59.41
CA PRO A 9 14.81 -41.15 -58.34
C PRO A 9 16.22 -41.12 -57.69
N GLN A 10 16.55 -40.03 -57.01
CA GLN A 10 17.48 -40.06 -55.88
C GLN A 10 16.75 -39.64 -54.60
N ALA A 11 16.57 -40.58 -53.68
CA ALA A 11 16.23 -40.31 -52.29
C ALA A 11 16.70 -41.48 -51.41
N ARG A 12 17.73 -41.24 -50.59
CA ARG A 12 18.09 -42.07 -49.42
C ARG A 12 18.29 -41.15 -48.23
N GLY A 13 17.69 -41.52 -47.10
CA GLY A 13 17.98 -40.93 -45.78
C GLY A 13 16.72 -40.67 -44.95
N TYR A 14 16.30 -41.68 -44.19
CA TYR A 14 15.15 -41.66 -43.29
C TYR A 14 15.51 -41.14 -41.88
N ARG A 15 14.61 -40.31 -41.31
CA ARG A 15 14.14 -40.15 -39.91
C ARG A 15 15.13 -40.27 -38.73
N PHE A 16 15.10 -39.29 -37.81
CA PHE A 16 14.34 -39.38 -36.54
C PHE A 16 14.28 -38.02 -35.79
N ALA A 17 13.22 -37.84 -35.04
CA ALA A 17 12.77 -36.61 -34.38
C ALA A 17 13.68 -36.12 -33.24
N SER A 18 13.69 -34.81 -32.98
CA SER A 18 13.34 -34.28 -31.64
C SER A 18 13.35 -32.76 -31.54
N ARG A 19 12.19 -32.26 -31.07
CA ARG A 19 12.04 -31.20 -30.07
C ARG A 19 12.42 -29.77 -30.48
N LYS A 20 11.37 -28.99 -30.76
CA LYS A 20 11.36 -27.53 -30.67
C LYS A 20 11.97 -27.10 -29.33
N HIS A 21 13.02 -26.28 -29.35
CA HIS A 21 13.35 -25.41 -28.24
C HIS A 21 13.08 -23.98 -28.70
N VAL A 22 11.91 -23.48 -28.29
CA VAL A 22 11.61 -22.05 -28.25
C VAL A 22 12.55 -21.48 -27.18
N ARG A 23 13.49 -20.63 -27.59
CA ARG A 23 14.32 -19.87 -26.66
C ARG A 23 13.43 -18.78 -26.06
N SER A 24 13.32 -18.77 -24.74
CA SER A 24 12.51 -17.83 -23.97
C SER A 24 13.02 -16.39 -24.15
N GLU A 25 12.17 -15.50 -24.65
CA GLU A 25 12.31 -14.07 -24.41
C GLU A 25 11.91 -13.79 -22.95
N SER A 26 12.85 -14.08 -22.05
CA SER A 26 12.79 -13.63 -20.66
C SER A 26 13.08 -12.14 -20.68
N GLY A 27 12.02 -11.34 -20.82
CA GLY A 27 12.10 -9.89 -20.88
C GLY A 27 12.92 -9.35 -19.71
N ASP A 28 14.06 -8.76 -20.06
CA ASP A 28 14.81 -7.86 -19.20
C ASP A 28 13.87 -6.73 -18.78
N ARG A 29 13.27 -6.86 -17.59
CA ARG A 29 12.74 -5.70 -16.88
C ARG A 29 13.94 -4.85 -16.53
N ALA A 30 14.28 -3.92 -17.42
CA ALA A 30 15.32 -2.93 -17.19
C ALA A 30 15.13 -2.33 -15.80
N PHE A 31 16.18 -2.40 -14.99
CA PHE A 31 16.26 -1.67 -13.74
C PHE A 31 16.24 -0.18 -14.09
N ASP A 32 15.09 0.45 -13.90
CA ASP A 32 14.91 1.88 -14.12
C ASP A 32 15.42 2.63 -12.89
N PRO A 33 16.59 3.30 -12.95
CA PRO A 33 17.17 3.99 -11.82
C PRO A 33 16.34 5.22 -11.39
N ILE A 34 15.47 5.75 -12.27
CA ILE A 34 14.57 6.86 -11.94
C ILE A 34 13.41 6.34 -11.09
N LYS A 35 12.78 5.21 -11.46
CA LYS A 35 11.78 4.54 -10.61
C LYS A 35 12.36 3.96 -9.33
N ALA A 36 13.59 3.45 -9.37
CA ALA A 36 14.28 2.97 -8.18
C ALA A 36 14.61 4.13 -7.24
N ALA A 37 14.98 5.31 -7.77
CA ALA A 37 15.16 6.52 -7.00
C ALA A 37 13.83 7.09 -6.49
N GLU A 38 12.72 7.06 -7.23
CA GLU A 38 11.37 7.40 -6.71
C GLU A 38 10.97 6.47 -5.54
N ASN A 39 11.29 5.18 -5.65
CA ASN A 39 11.09 4.20 -4.57
C ASN A 39 12.04 4.40 -3.37
N LEU A 40 13.22 5.01 -3.58
CA LEU A 40 14.16 5.37 -2.51
C LEU A 40 13.80 6.72 -1.86
N VAL A 41 13.28 7.67 -2.65
CA VAL A 41 12.80 9.01 -2.27
C VAL A 41 11.45 8.94 -1.52
N THR A 42 10.75 7.80 -1.57
CA THR A 42 9.47 7.57 -0.88
C THR A 42 9.60 6.75 0.41
N ARG A 43 10.82 6.49 0.91
CA ARG A 43 10.96 6.00 2.29
C ARG A 43 10.77 7.16 3.24
N LEU A 44 9.51 7.46 3.57
CA LEU A 44 9.19 8.29 4.72
C LEU A 44 10.00 7.77 5.91
N ALA A 45 10.83 8.64 6.48
CA ALA A 45 11.65 8.25 7.61
C ALA A 45 10.69 7.84 8.73
N ALA A 46 10.82 6.61 9.26
CA ALA A 46 9.90 6.11 10.28
C ALA A 46 9.78 7.04 11.50
N ARG A 47 10.81 7.84 11.78
CA ARG A 47 10.83 8.88 12.83
C ARG A 47 9.86 10.05 12.58
N ASN A 48 9.43 10.27 11.34
CA ASN A 48 8.53 11.37 10.96
C ASN A 48 7.05 11.00 11.12
N ILE A 49 6.71 9.72 11.36
CA ILE A 49 5.32 9.30 11.52
C ILE A 49 5.15 8.68 12.90
N SER A 50 4.32 9.31 13.72
CA SER A 50 3.95 8.83 15.04
C SER A 50 2.44 8.57 15.12
N VAL A 51 2.04 7.79 16.11
CA VAL A 51 0.65 7.47 16.40
C VAL A 51 0.42 7.79 17.87
N LYS A 52 -0.66 8.50 18.19
CA LYS A 52 -0.94 8.96 19.55
C LYS A 52 -2.44 9.00 19.80
N ARG A 53 -2.89 8.67 21.01
CA ARG A 53 -4.31 8.76 21.33
C ARG A 53 -4.73 10.22 21.46
N ALA A 54 -5.96 10.51 21.06
CA ALA A 54 -6.54 11.85 21.17
C ALA A 54 -6.63 12.36 22.61
N TYR A 55 -6.71 11.44 23.58
CA TYR A 55 -6.81 11.74 25.00
C TYR A 55 -5.45 11.90 25.68
N GLU A 56 -4.34 11.68 24.96
CA GLU A 56 -3.02 12.01 25.45
C GLU A 56 -2.72 13.49 25.17
N ALA A 57 -2.12 14.16 26.16
CA ALA A 57 -1.78 15.56 26.07
C ALA A 57 -0.89 15.85 24.84
N PRO A 58 -1.16 16.92 24.08
CA PRO A 58 -0.30 17.37 23.01
C PRO A 58 1.12 17.64 23.51
N ALA A 59 2.12 17.18 22.77
CA ALA A 59 3.53 17.40 23.06
C ALA A 59 4.18 18.25 21.96
N ALA A 60 5.21 19.01 22.31
CA ALA A 60 5.89 19.92 21.38
C ALA A 60 6.57 19.17 20.22
N ASP A 61 6.90 17.89 20.40
CA ASP A 61 7.49 17.02 19.39
C ASP A 61 6.43 16.26 18.56
N ASP A 62 5.13 16.46 18.77
CA ASP A 62 4.09 15.79 17.98
C ASP A 62 4.08 16.27 16.51
N GLY A 63 4.66 17.45 16.23
CA GLY A 63 4.59 18.07 14.90
C GLY A 63 3.14 18.31 14.48
N SER A 64 2.78 18.00 13.23
CA SER A 64 1.40 18.16 12.76
C SER A 64 0.51 17.03 13.28
N ARG A 65 -0.50 17.38 14.08
CA ARG A 65 -1.47 16.44 14.67
C ARG A 65 -2.68 16.28 13.76
N ILE A 66 -2.84 15.09 13.18
CA ILE A 66 -3.85 14.80 12.18
C ILE A 66 -4.81 13.74 12.71
N LEU A 67 -6.07 14.10 12.92
CA LEU A 67 -7.11 13.15 13.32
C LEU A 67 -7.46 12.26 12.12
N VAL A 68 -7.35 10.95 12.30
CA VAL A 68 -7.60 9.94 11.26
C VAL A 68 -8.79 9.02 11.59
N ASP A 69 -9.61 9.43 12.55
CA ASP A 69 -10.88 8.80 12.87
C ASP A 69 -12.02 9.49 12.14
N ARG A 70 -13.01 8.73 11.69
CA ARG A 70 -14.22 9.29 11.07
C ARG A 70 -15.06 10.10 12.05
N LEU A 71 -14.95 9.80 13.35
CA LEU A 71 -15.71 10.45 14.40
C LEU A 71 -14.76 11.24 15.31
N TRP A 72 -15.20 12.43 15.70
CA TRP A 72 -14.49 13.22 16.69
C TRP A 72 -14.44 12.47 18.05
N PRO A 73 -13.30 12.47 18.77
CA PRO A 73 -13.18 11.85 20.09
C PRO A 73 -14.23 12.40 21.07
N ARG A 74 -14.94 11.51 21.77
CA ARG A 74 -16.04 11.91 22.65
C ARG A 74 -15.51 12.62 23.89
N GLY A 75 -16.16 13.71 24.27
CA GLY A 75 -15.81 14.46 25.49
C GLY A 75 -14.53 15.30 25.38
N LEU A 76 -13.88 15.35 24.21
CA LEU A 76 -12.67 16.14 24.00
C LEU A 76 -13.00 17.43 23.23
N PRO A 77 -12.83 18.63 23.81
CA PRO A 77 -13.04 19.87 23.08
C PRO A 77 -11.94 20.10 22.04
N LYS A 78 -12.26 20.80 20.95
CA LYS A 78 -11.30 21.12 19.87
C LYS A 78 -10.05 21.83 20.35
N THR A 79 -10.19 22.70 21.35
CA THR A 79 -9.10 23.47 21.95
C THR A 79 -8.10 22.60 22.71
N GLU A 80 -8.54 21.51 23.33
CA GLU A 80 -7.68 20.60 24.09
C GLU A 80 -7.05 19.53 23.19
N ALA A 81 -7.76 19.10 22.15
CA ALA A 81 -7.29 18.06 21.24
C ALA A 81 -6.06 18.49 20.40
N ALA A 82 -5.88 19.81 20.21
CA ALA A 82 -4.83 20.41 19.38
C ALA A 82 -4.68 19.67 18.03
N ILE A 83 -5.78 19.56 17.28
CA ILE A 83 -5.80 18.90 15.97
C ILE A 83 -5.66 19.95 14.89
N ASP A 84 -4.62 19.82 14.07
CA ASP A 84 -4.34 20.75 12.96
C ASP A 84 -5.16 20.40 11.71
N LEU A 85 -5.42 19.11 11.49
CA LEU A 85 -6.13 18.60 10.34
C LEU A 85 -6.99 17.38 10.70
N TRP A 86 -8.17 17.27 10.09
CA TRP A 86 -9.05 16.12 10.25
C TRP A 86 -9.29 15.43 8.90
N LEU A 87 -8.64 14.30 8.69
CA LEU A 87 -8.82 13.46 7.51
C LEU A 87 -9.84 12.35 7.83
N LYS A 88 -11.12 12.72 7.80
CA LYS A 88 -12.22 11.78 8.06
C LYS A 88 -12.41 10.73 6.96
N ASP A 89 -11.95 11.01 5.74
CA ASP A 89 -12.22 10.19 4.58
C ASP A 89 -11.27 9.01 4.47
N ILE A 90 -10.00 9.18 4.85
CA ILE A 90 -9.01 8.09 4.99
C ILE A 90 -9.33 7.11 6.14
N ALA A 91 -10.24 7.47 7.04
CA ALA A 91 -10.64 6.62 8.16
C ALA A 91 -11.44 5.38 7.67
N PRO A 92 -11.46 4.26 8.42
CA PRO A 92 -12.21 3.07 8.03
C PRO A 92 -13.70 3.40 7.88
N SER A 93 -14.33 2.81 6.87
CA SER A 93 -15.76 3.00 6.59
C SER A 93 -16.60 2.62 7.81
N THR A 94 -17.81 3.18 7.89
CA THR A 94 -18.75 2.83 8.97
C THR A 94 -19.05 1.33 9.00
N GLY A 95 -19.13 0.69 7.83
CA GLY A 95 -19.33 -0.75 7.71
C GLY A 95 -18.14 -1.54 8.26
N LEU A 96 -16.93 -1.21 7.81
CA LEU A 96 -15.72 -1.89 8.24
C LEU A 96 -15.45 -1.71 9.73
N ARG A 97 -15.64 -0.49 10.27
CA ARG A 97 -15.51 -0.20 11.70
C ARG A 97 -16.49 -1.02 12.56
N LYS A 98 -17.76 -1.11 12.14
CA LYS A 98 -18.78 -1.92 12.85
C LYS A 98 -18.44 -3.41 12.78
N TRP A 99 -17.99 -3.88 11.62
CA TRP A 99 -17.61 -5.28 11.43
C TRP A 99 -16.38 -5.68 12.26
N PHE A 100 -15.36 -4.82 12.32
CA PHE A 100 -14.16 -5.08 13.12
C PHE A 100 -14.53 -5.17 14.60
N GLY A 101 -15.34 -4.24 15.10
CA GLY A 101 -15.86 -4.30 16.48
C GLY A 101 -14.79 -4.33 17.56
N HIS A 102 -13.54 -4.00 17.24
CA HIS A 102 -12.35 -4.20 18.09
C HIS A 102 -12.12 -5.66 18.51
N ASP A 103 -12.55 -6.63 17.69
CA ASP A 103 -12.28 -8.05 17.89
C ASP A 103 -10.85 -8.39 17.39
N PRO A 104 -9.92 -8.76 18.28
CA PRO A 104 -8.55 -9.09 17.88
C PRO A 104 -8.46 -10.26 16.88
N ALA A 105 -9.43 -11.19 16.92
CA ALA A 105 -9.48 -12.30 15.96
C ALA A 105 -9.72 -11.83 14.52
N ARG A 106 -10.33 -10.65 14.35
CA ARG A 106 -10.62 -10.03 13.05
C ARG A 106 -9.53 -9.06 12.59
N TRP A 107 -8.49 -8.84 13.40
CA TRP A 107 -7.49 -7.81 13.14
C TRP A 107 -6.78 -7.98 11.80
N GLN A 108 -6.35 -9.21 11.46
CA GLN A 108 -5.63 -9.46 10.22
C GLN A 108 -6.47 -9.12 8.99
N GLU A 109 -7.74 -9.54 8.97
CA GLU A 109 -8.67 -9.24 7.89
C GLU A 109 -9.08 -7.76 7.88
N PHE A 110 -9.23 -7.14 9.05
CA PHE A 110 -9.46 -5.68 9.14
C PHE A 110 -8.33 -4.91 8.46
N ARG A 111 -7.06 -5.27 8.73
CA ARG A 111 -5.91 -4.61 8.07
C ARG A 111 -6.00 -4.70 6.55
N GLN A 112 -6.28 -5.88 6.02
CA GLN A 112 -6.38 -6.11 4.57
C GLN A 112 -7.49 -5.25 3.94
N ARG A 113 -8.71 -5.34 4.48
CA ARG A 113 -9.86 -4.55 4.01
C ARG A 113 -9.63 -3.05 4.16
N TYR A 114 -8.99 -2.63 5.24
CA TYR A 114 -8.74 -1.20 5.46
C TYR A 114 -7.67 -0.66 4.51
N VAL A 115 -6.65 -1.46 4.17
CA VAL A 115 -5.65 -1.09 3.15
C VAL A 115 -6.32 -0.91 1.78
N GLU A 116 -7.27 -1.76 1.42
CA GLU A 116 -8.06 -1.59 0.20
C GLU A 116 -8.86 -0.28 0.21
N GLU A 117 -9.51 0.06 1.34
CA GLU A 117 -10.20 1.34 1.51
C GLU A 117 -9.23 2.53 1.38
N ILE A 118 -8.07 2.48 2.04
CA ILE A 118 -7.04 3.53 1.97
C ILE A 118 -6.61 3.79 0.52
N HIS A 119 -6.44 2.75 -0.30
CA HIS A 119 -6.04 2.91 -1.70
C HIS A 119 -7.12 3.57 -2.58
N GLN A 120 -8.38 3.65 -2.13
CA GLN A 120 -9.42 4.44 -2.80
C GLN A 120 -9.32 5.95 -2.49
N HIS A 121 -8.43 6.35 -1.59
CA HIS A 121 -8.22 7.72 -1.11
C HIS A 121 -6.78 8.20 -1.38
N PRO A 122 -6.34 8.26 -2.66
CA PRO A 122 -4.97 8.61 -3.00
C PRO A 122 -4.62 10.06 -2.63
N GLU A 123 -5.58 10.99 -2.71
CA GLU A 123 -5.36 12.41 -2.40
C GLU A 123 -5.01 12.61 -0.92
N GLU A 124 -5.76 11.97 -0.01
CA GLU A 124 -5.51 12.03 1.42
C GLU A 124 -4.20 11.33 1.80
N LEU A 125 -3.85 10.25 1.10
CA LEU A 125 -2.59 9.55 1.31
C LEU A 125 -1.40 10.40 0.87
N ASP A 126 -1.50 11.09 -0.26
CA ASP A 126 -0.45 11.97 -0.77
C ASP A 126 -0.31 13.25 0.06
N GLU A 127 -1.41 13.77 0.61
CA GLU A 127 -1.39 14.85 1.61
C GLU A 127 -0.61 14.44 2.86
N LEU A 128 -0.89 13.25 3.40
CA LEU A 128 -0.15 12.70 4.55
C LEU A 128 1.33 12.51 4.24
N ARG A 129 1.66 11.98 3.05
CA ARG A 129 3.06 11.82 2.60
C ARG A 129 3.76 13.16 2.47
N THR A 130 3.10 14.16 1.91
CA THR A 130 3.67 15.51 1.74
C THR A 130 3.99 16.14 3.08
N ARG A 131 3.06 16.06 4.05
CA ARG A 131 3.27 16.56 5.41
C ARG A 131 4.39 15.81 6.13
N ALA A 132 4.42 14.48 6.00
CA ALA A 132 5.45 13.65 6.62
C ALA A 132 6.85 13.83 5.99
N LYS A 133 6.93 14.32 4.75
CA LYS A 133 8.19 14.76 4.12
C LYS A 133 8.64 16.12 4.64
N ALA A 134 7.70 17.04 4.90
CA ALA A 134 7.99 18.38 5.41
C ALA A 134 8.37 18.39 6.90
N GLY A 135 7.85 17.46 7.69
CA GLY A 135 8.14 17.38 9.11
C GLY A 135 7.51 16.17 9.78
N ARG A 136 7.48 16.20 11.12
CA ARG A 136 6.85 15.15 11.92
C ARG A 136 5.33 15.27 11.84
N VAL A 137 4.68 14.13 11.64
CA VAL A 137 3.23 13.95 11.63
C VAL A 137 2.85 12.96 12.72
N THR A 138 1.87 13.34 13.53
CA THR A 138 1.25 12.47 14.52
C THR A 138 -0.16 12.14 14.07
N LEU A 139 -0.39 10.87 13.75
CA LEU A 139 -1.71 10.32 13.45
C LEU A 139 -2.46 10.12 14.78
N VAL A 140 -3.51 10.91 14.96
CA VAL A 140 -4.31 10.93 16.18
C VAL A 140 -5.53 10.04 16.01
N PHE A 141 -5.78 9.17 17.00
CA PHE A 141 -6.90 8.22 17.03
C PHE A 141 -7.59 8.19 18.41
N ALA A 142 -8.85 7.78 18.47
CA ALA A 142 -9.66 7.78 19.69
C ALA A 142 -9.89 6.38 20.28
N ALA A 143 -9.49 5.30 19.59
CA ALA A 143 -9.62 3.95 20.12
C ALA A 143 -8.87 3.78 21.46
N HIS A 144 -9.36 2.87 22.30
CA HIS A 144 -8.67 2.50 23.54
C HIS A 144 -7.52 1.51 23.26
N ASP A 145 -7.69 0.63 22.27
CA ASP A 145 -6.65 -0.31 21.86
C ASP A 145 -5.56 0.40 21.05
N GLU A 146 -4.36 0.46 21.61
CA GLU A 146 -3.18 1.10 21.02
C GLU A 146 -2.47 0.23 19.98
N ALA A 147 -2.67 -1.09 20.04
CA ALA A 147 -2.05 -2.05 19.12
C ALA A 147 -2.93 -2.31 17.88
N HIS A 148 -4.25 -2.39 18.06
CA HIS A 148 -5.22 -2.74 17.02
C HIS A 148 -6.16 -1.58 16.69
N ASN A 149 -5.62 -0.56 16.03
CA ASN A 149 -6.37 0.60 15.56
C ASN A 149 -6.01 1.00 14.12
N ASN A 150 -6.87 1.80 13.52
CA ASN A 150 -6.71 2.34 12.16
C ASN A 150 -5.41 3.16 11.99
N ALA A 151 -5.01 3.97 12.96
CA ALA A 151 -3.80 4.78 12.84
C ALA A 151 -2.52 3.93 12.70
N VAL A 152 -2.46 2.78 13.38
CA VAL A 152 -1.37 1.80 13.21
C VAL A 152 -1.32 1.26 11.78
N VAL A 153 -2.45 0.90 11.19
CA VAL A 153 -2.51 0.41 9.80
C VAL A 153 -2.10 1.49 8.82
N LEU A 154 -2.64 2.71 8.98
CA LEU A 154 -2.33 3.84 8.11
C LEU A 154 -0.84 4.22 8.16
N ARG A 155 -0.25 4.22 9.36
CA ARG A 155 1.22 4.39 9.54
C ARG A 155 1.98 3.34 8.74
N ASP A 156 1.59 2.08 8.84
CA ASP A 156 2.30 0.99 8.16
C ASP A 156 2.17 1.11 6.63
N VAL A 157 1.03 1.55 6.10
CA VAL A 157 0.86 1.87 4.68
C VAL A 157 1.77 3.02 4.24
N LEU A 158 1.81 4.12 5.02
CA LEU A 158 2.67 5.27 4.73
C LEU A 158 4.16 4.91 4.73
N LEU A 159 4.57 3.97 5.59
CA LEU A 159 5.95 3.50 5.68
C LEU A 159 6.28 2.36 4.70
N GLY A 160 5.33 1.94 3.87
CA GLY A 160 5.52 0.84 2.91
C GLY A 160 5.77 -0.52 3.58
N ARG A 161 5.22 -0.73 4.78
CA ARG A 161 5.38 -1.96 5.59
C ARG A 161 4.27 -2.98 5.36
N VAL A 162 3.25 -2.63 4.57
CA VAL A 162 2.16 -3.53 4.19
C VAL A 162 2.45 -3.98 2.75
N SER A 163 2.54 -5.29 2.55
CA SER A 163 2.70 -5.97 1.25
C SER A 163 1.40 -6.58 0.78
#